data_AF-A0A948I1Q3-F1
#
_entry.id   AF-A0A948I1Q3-F1
#
_cell.length_a   1.000
_cell.length_b   1.000
_cell.length_c   1.000
_cell.angle_alpha   90.00
_cell.angle_beta   90.00
_cell.angle_gamma   90.00
#
_symmetry.space_group_name_H-M   'P 1'
#
loop_
_entity.id
_entity.type
_entity.pdbx_description
1 polymer ?
#
loop_
_entity_poly.entity_id
_entity_poly.type
_entity_poly.pdbx_seq_one_letter_code
_entity_poly.pdbx_strand_id
1 'polypeptide(L)'
;MEQTVEEFFHDFRQETLAGAEANSTYQLEAFMEAVSRELIETGFVEGFEHCHYRTARGIRVDGYWFNDEGALDIFVADFDCRRELETLTRTDVDAAFKRVVNFFEASLQRTLEPDVTTPEYGLVRQIADRRAMLRQANFYLTSERVLSDRFQAFPDGEVSGIRATYHIWDMARFQRQRSSRGHKELLNIDFVELFGNGIACLPANLGSESYQSYLIVMPAPILAALYDRYSARLLEQNVRTFLQARAQVNKG
;
A
#
# COMPACT_ATOMS: atom_id res chain seq x y z
N MET A 1 -28.38 5.72 5.25
CA MET A 1 -27.51 6.49 6.14
C MET A 1 -26.11 5.97 5.93
N GLU A 2 -25.17 6.83 5.55
CA GLU A 2 -23.75 6.43 5.58
C GLU A 2 -23.36 6.23 7.05
N GLN A 3 -22.62 5.15 7.33
CA GLN A 3 -22.05 4.87 8.65
C GLN A 3 -21.13 6.04 9.04
N THR A 4 -21.00 6.37 10.33
CA THR A 4 -19.99 7.32 10.83
C THR A 4 -18.62 6.67 10.98
N VAL A 5 -17.53 7.44 11.01
CA VAL A 5 -16.17 6.86 11.15
C VAL A 5 -16.03 6.17 12.50
N GLU A 6 -16.65 6.71 13.54
CA GLU A 6 -16.69 6.16 14.89
C GLU A 6 -17.42 4.80 14.95
N GLU A 7 -18.58 4.69 14.29
CA GLU A 7 -19.30 3.41 14.16
C GLU A 7 -18.47 2.39 13.38
N PHE A 8 -17.84 2.83 12.27
CA PHE A 8 -16.97 1.97 11.48
C PHE A 8 -15.77 1.46 12.28
N PHE A 9 -15.10 2.33 13.04
CA PHE A 9 -13.99 1.97 13.91
C PHE A 9 -14.43 0.93 14.95
N HIS A 10 -15.61 1.13 15.56
CA HIS A 10 -16.15 0.15 16.52
C HIS A 10 -16.34 -1.22 15.87
N ASP A 11 -17.02 -1.27 14.71
CA ASP A 11 -17.28 -2.52 13.99
C ASP A 11 -15.99 -3.22 13.54
N PHE A 12 -15.06 -2.46 12.93
CA PHE A 12 -13.75 -2.96 12.48
C PHE A 12 -12.94 -3.55 13.64
N ARG A 13 -12.98 -2.88 14.80
CA ARG A 13 -12.33 -3.37 16.02
C ARG A 13 -12.96 -4.66 16.51
N GLN A 14 -14.30 -4.78 16.55
CA GLN A 14 -14.96 -6.03 16.97
C GLN A 14 -14.64 -7.18 16.02
N GLU A 15 -14.64 -6.93 14.70
CA GLU A 15 -14.26 -7.90 13.68
C GLU A 15 -12.82 -8.40 13.92
N THR A 16 -11.88 -7.47 14.12
CA THR A 16 -10.46 -7.78 14.36
C THR A 16 -10.27 -8.58 15.66
N LEU A 17 -10.96 -8.21 16.74
CA LEU A 17 -10.88 -8.93 18.02
C LEU A 17 -11.46 -10.34 17.94
N ALA A 18 -12.63 -10.48 17.29
CA ALA A 18 -13.24 -11.79 17.09
C ALA A 18 -12.34 -12.69 16.22
N GLY A 19 -11.71 -12.13 15.19
CA GLY A 19 -10.74 -12.83 14.35
C GLY A 19 -9.50 -13.27 15.13
N ALA A 20 -8.94 -12.40 15.97
CA ALA A 20 -7.79 -12.71 16.83
C ALA A 20 -8.10 -13.85 17.81
N GLU A 21 -9.27 -13.81 18.46
CA GLU A 21 -9.71 -14.86 19.39
C GLU A 21 -9.95 -16.19 18.67
N ALA A 22 -10.65 -16.19 17.54
CA ALA A 22 -10.95 -17.39 16.77
C ALA A 22 -9.68 -18.08 16.24
N ASN A 23 -8.68 -17.31 15.83
CA ASN A 23 -7.44 -17.81 15.26
C ASN A 23 -6.31 -17.97 16.29
N SER A 24 -6.54 -17.58 17.56
CA SER A 24 -5.51 -17.54 18.61
C SER A 24 -4.26 -16.75 18.19
N THR A 25 -4.45 -15.65 17.46
CA THR A 25 -3.37 -14.76 16.98
C THR A 25 -3.27 -13.49 17.82
N TYR A 26 -2.14 -12.80 17.71
CA TYR A 26 -1.98 -11.51 18.36
C TYR A 26 -2.90 -10.46 17.71
N GLN A 27 -3.43 -9.53 18.51
CA GLN A 27 -4.37 -8.51 18.02
C GLN A 27 -3.77 -7.63 16.91
N LEU A 28 -2.47 -7.30 17.00
CA LEU A 28 -1.74 -6.58 15.97
C LEU A 28 -1.65 -7.39 14.66
N GLU A 29 -1.45 -8.70 14.77
CA GLU A 29 -1.38 -9.59 13.60
C GLU A 29 -2.74 -9.66 12.91
N ALA A 30 -3.82 -9.87 13.68
CA ALA A 30 -5.18 -9.83 13.15
C ALA A 30 -5.52 -8.47 12.49
N PHE A 31 -5.09 -7.35 13.09
CA PHE A 31 -5.24 -6.01 12.49
C PHE A 31 -4.53 -5.91 11.15
N MET A 32 -3.27 -6.34 11.08
CA MET A 32 -2.50 -6.32 9.83
C MET A 32 -3.06 -7.26 8.78
N GLU A 33 -3.60 -8.41 9.18
CA GLU A 33 -4.26 -9.35 8.28
C GLU A 33 -5.55 -8.76 7.69
N ALA A 34 -6.40 -8.15 8.52
CA ALA A 34 -7.62 -7.48 8.07
C ALA A 34 -7.32 -6.34 7.10
N VAL A 35 -6.33 -5.49 7.44
CA VAL A 35 -5.91 -4.38 6.58
C VAL A 35 -5.32 -4.88 5.27
N SER A 36 -4.35 -5.78 5.32
CA SER A 36 -3.67 -6.27 4.11
C SER A 36 -4.62 -6.96 3.16
N ARG A 37 -5.56 -7.76 3.67
CA ARG A 37 -6.63 -8.38 2.87
C ARG A 37 -7.42 -7.33 2.09
N GLU A 38 -7.86 -6.27 2.76
CA GLU A 38 -8.60 -5.19 2.11
C GLU A 38 -7.75 -4.51 1.02
N LEU A 39 -6.47 -4.23 1.29
CA LEU A 39 -5.57 -3.60 0.31
C LEU A 39 -5.29 -4.49 -0.91
N ILE A 40 -5.18 -5.80 -0.72
CA ILE A 40 -4.95 -6.78 -1.80
C ILE A 40 -6.20 -6.90 -2.68
N GLU A 41 -7.37 -7.08 -2.06
CA GLU A 41 -8.66 -7.22 -2.76
C GLU A 41 -8.96 -5.98 -3.62
N THR A 42 -8.70 -4.80 -3.07
CA THR A 42 -8.91 -3.51 -3.77
C THR A 42 -7.77 -3.19 -4.75
N GLY A 43 -6.61 -3.82 -4.61
CA GLY A 43 -5.47 -3.69 -5.52
C GLY A 43 -4.53 -2.53 -5.25
N PHE A 44 -4.49 -2.03 -4.03
CA PHE A 44 -3.45 -1.06 -3.63
C PHE A 44 -2.10 -1.72 -3.43
N VAL A 45 -2.09 -3.03 -3.13
CA VAL A 45 -0.88 -3.84 -2.94
C VAL A 45 -1.09 -5.20 -3.61
N GLU A 46 -0.01 -5.88 -4.00
CA GLU A 46 -0.10 -7.17 -4.69
C GLU A 46 -0.14 -8.36 -3.72
N GLY A 47 0.44 -8.19 -2.55
CA GLY A 47 0.49 -9.21 -1.51
C GLY A 47 0.99 -8.63 -0.19
N PHE A 48 1.16 -9.52 0.79
CA PHE A 48 1.59 -9.17 2.14
C PHE A 48 2.17 -10.40 2.85
N GLU A 49 3.30 -10.22 3.52
CA GLU A 49 3.90 -11.19 4.44
C GLU A 49 4.10 -10.52 5.81
N HIS A 50 3.70 -11.22 6.87
CA HIS A 50 3.90 -10.75 8.24
C HIS A 50 5.39 -10.71 8.59
N CYS A 51 5.82 -9.59 9.17
CA CYS A 51 7.16 -9.45 9.73
C CYS A 51 7.12 -8.40 10.84
N HIS A 52 6.88 -8.84 12.07
CA HIS A 52 6.89 -7.94 13.21
C HIS A 52 8.30 -7.84 13.79
N TYR A 53 8.88 -6.65 13.71
CA TYR A 53 10.16 -6.34 14.35
C TYR A 53 10.10 -4.96 14.98
N ARG A 54 10.59 -4.84 16.22
CA ARG A 54 10.62 -3.58 16.96
C ARG A 54 11.83 -3.50 17.87
N THR A 55 12.59 -2.41 17.76
CA THR A 55 13.68 -2.12 18.72
C THR A 55 13.26 -1.06 19.74
N ALA A 56 13.94 -1.05 20.88
CA ALA A 56 13.80 0.01 21.87
C ALA A 56 14.16 1.42 21.33
N ARG A 57 14.96 1.51 20.25
CA ARG A 57 15.43 2.77 19.65
C ARG A 57 14.67 3.20 18.40
N GLY A 58 13.43 2.73 18.22
CA GLY A 58 12.55 3.28 17.21
C GLY A 58 12.85 2.80 15.80
N ILE A 59 13.18 1.53 15.64
CA ILE A 59 13.05 0.80 14.37
C ILE A 59 11.80 -0.05 14.47
N ARG A 60 10.96 -0.06 13.42
CA ARG A 60 9.74 -0.87 13.38
C ARG A 60 9.39 -1.29 11.96
N VAL A 61 8.99 -2.55 11.80
CA VAL A 61 8.28 -3.07 10.63
C VAL A 61 7.23 -4.06 11.13
N ASP A 62 6.08 -4.14 10.44
CA ASP A 62 5.00 -5.07 10.78
C ASP A 62 4.64 -6.00 9.62
N GLY A 63 5.13 -5.71 8.41
CA GLY A 63 5.00 -6.60 7.26
C GLY A 63 5.67 -6.03 6.01
N TYR A 64 5.72 -6.83 4.96
CA TYR A 64 6.34 -6.45 3.70
C TYR A 64 5.77 -7.22 2.51
N TRP A 65 6.07 -6.77 1.30
CA TRP A 65 5.88 -7.53 0.07
C TRP A 65 6.87 -7.10 -1.01
N PHE A 66 7.55 -8.05 -1.64
CA PHE A 66 8.34 -7.78 -2.84
C PHE A 66 7.52 -8.11 -4.07
N ASN A 67 7.40 -7.17 -5.00
CA ASN A 67 6.84 -7.50 -6.31
C ASN A 67 7.94 -7.96 -7.30
N ASP A 68 7.50 -8.46 -8.45
CA ASP A 68 8.39 -8.95 -9.52
C ASP A 68 9.10 -7.82 -10.29
N GLU A 69 8.70 -6.55 -10.08
CA GLU A 69 9.12 -5.37 -10.84
C GLU A 69 10.19 -4.52 -10.11
N GLY A 70 10.65 -4.96 -8.94
CA GLY A 70 11.67 -4.28 -8.15
C GLY A 70 11.12 -3.21 -7.20
N ALA A 71 9.83 -3.27 -6.86
CA ALA A 71 9.23 -2.52 -5.78
C ALA A 71 9.14 -3.36 -4.50
N LEU A 72 9.31 -2.70 -3.36
CA LEU A 72 9.14 -3.28 -2.04
C LEU A 72 8.11 -2.46 -1.27
N ASP A 73 7.00 -3.09 -0.91
CA ASP A 73 6.01 -2.53 0.01
C ASP A 73 6.44 -2.87 1.45
N ILE A 74 6.53 -1.87 2.32
CA ILE A 74 6.92 -2.05 3.72
C ILE A 74 5.88 -1.40 4.61
N PHE A 75 5.36 -2.16 5.57
CA PHE A 75 4.23 -1.75 6.39
C PHE A 75 4.66 -1.47 7.82
N VAL A 76 4.09 -0.42 8.40
CA VAL A 76 4.16 -0.12 9.82
C VAL A 76 2.76 0.19 10.35
N ALA A 77 2.41 -0.43 11.47
CA ALA A 77 1.13 -0.24 12.11
C ALA A 77 1.22 0.80 13.23
N ASP A 78 0.26 1.71 13.27
CA ASP A 78 -0.12 2.47 14.46
C ASP A 78 -1.35 1.80 15.08
N PHE A 79 -1.07 0.93 16.04
CA PHE A 79 -2.05 0.08 16.69
C PHE A 79 -1.66 -0.11 18.16
N ASP A 80 -2.62 0.09 19.05
CA ASP A 80 -2.50 0.01 20.51
C ASP A 80 -3.82 -0.48 21.16
N CYS A 81 -4.62 -1.23 20.41
CA CYS A 81 -5.90 -1.78 20.87
C CYS A 81 -6.85 -0.72 21.46
N ARG A 82 -6.92 0.45 20.83
CA ARG A 82 -7.68 1.59 21.34
C ARG A 82 -9.16 1.25 21.47
N ARG A 83 -9.82 1.90 22.43
CA ARG A 83 -11.26 1.72 22.67
C ARG A 83 -12.10 2.82 22.03
N GLU A 84 -11.47 3.95 21.74
CA GLU A 84 -12.10 5.13 21.18
C GLU A 84 -11.29 5.59 19.97
N LEU A 85 -11.97 6.22 19.02
CA LEU A 85 -11.33 6.79 17.85
C LEU A 85 -10.53 8.03 18.26
N GLU A 86 -9.23 8.00 18.01
CA GLU A 86 -8.33 9.13 18.29
C GLU A 86 -7.85 9.79 17.00
N THR A 87 -7.25 10.98 17.12
CA THR A 87 -6.61 11.67 16.00
C THR A 87 -5.17 11.21 15.80
N LEU A 88 -4.82 10.92 14.55
CA LEU A 88 -3.47 10.70 14.05
C LEU A 88 -2.89 12.03 13.58
N THR A 89 -1.86 12.52 14.28
CA THR A 89 -1.24 13.82 13.99
C THR A 89 -0.09 13.70 12.99
N ARG A 90 0.36 14.83 12.43
CA ARG A 90 1.55 14.88 11.57
C ARG A 90 2.79 14.33 12.27
N THR A 91 3.00 14.68 13.54
CA THR A 91 4.14 14.20 14.33
C THR A 91 4.12 12.69 14.51
N ASP A 92 2.93 12.09 14.70
CA ASP A 92 2.79 10.64 14.80
C ASP A 92 3.14 9.93 13.49
N VAL A 93 2.63 10.47 12.37
CA VAL A 93 2.92 9.97 11.02
C VAL A 93 4.42 10.04 10.72
N ASP A 94 5.04 11.21 10.95
CA ASP A 94 6.47 11.41 10.73
C ASP A 94 7.28 10.42 11.58
N ALA A 95 6.88 10.21 12.84
CA ALA A 95 7.54 9.26 13.73
C ALA A 95 7.36 7.80 13.27
N ALA A 96 6.19 7.41 12.78
CA ALA A 96 5.94 6.07 12.27
C ALA A 96 6.76 5.79 11.01
N PHE A 97 6.74 6.70 10.03
CA PHE A 97 7.53 6.56 8.81
C PHE A 97 9.03 6.56 9.10
N LYS A 98 9.51 7.43 10.00
CA LYS A 98 10.92 7.40 10.41
C LYS A 98 11.35 6.04 10.95
N ARG A 99 10.50 5.35 11.71
CA ARG A 99 10.84 4.03 12.27
C ARG A 99 11.02 2.95 11.20
N VAL A 100 10.16 2.94 10.18
CA VAL A 100 10.23 1.95 9.09
C VAL A 100 11.28 2.32 8.03
N VAL A 101 11.50 3.61 7.79
CA VAL A 101 12.63 4.08 6.96
C VAL A 101 13.96 3.67 7.60
N ASN A 102 14.12 3.87 8.91
CA ASN A 102 15.32 3.42 9.62
C ASN A 102 15.51 1.89 9.53
N PHE A 103 14.42 1.10 9.55
CA PHE A 103 14.51 -0.35 9.34
C PHE A 103 15.08 -0.68 7.96
N PHE A 104 14.53 -0.04 6.93
CA PHE A 104 14.94 -0.23 5.55
C PHE A 104 16.40 0.19 5.31
N GLU A 105 16.80 1.38 5.79
CA GLU A 105 18.18 1.87 5.66
C GLU A 105 19.18 0.98 6.40
N ALA A 106 18.87 0.59 7.64
CA ALA A 106 19.73 -0.28 8.43
C ALA A 106 19.88 -1.68 7.79
N SER A 107 18.82 -2.18 7.16
CA SER A 107 18.85 -3.42 6.39
C SER A 107 19.74 -3.29 5.15
N LEU A 108 19.58 -2.22 4.35
CA LEU A 108 20.41 -1.95 3.17
C LEU A 108 21.89 -1.80 3.50
N GLN A 109 22.20 -1.20 4.65
CA GLN A 109 23.56 -0.96 5.12
C GLN A 109 24.15 -2.16 5.87
N ARG A 110 23.36 -3.23 6.08
CA ARG A 110 23.74 -4.41 6.89
C ARG A 110 24.19 -4.04 8.31
N THR A 111 23.61 -2.99 8.87
CA THR A 111 23.86 -2.57 10.26
C THR A 111 22.81 -3.13 11.23
N LEU A 112 21.71 -3.66 10.70
CA LEU A 112 20.71 -4.41 11.45
C LEU A 112 21.05 -5.91 11.41
N GLU A 113 21.30 -6.51 12.57
CA GLU A 113 21.64 -7.93 12.70
C GLU A 113 20.67 -8.60 13.69
N PRO A 114 19.44 -8.92 13.26
CA PRO A 114 18.53 -9.72 14.06
C PRO A 114 19.05 -11.17 14.19
N ASP A 115 18.54 -11.90 15.19
CA ASP A 115 18.92 -13.30 15.41
C ASP A 115 18.46 -14.17 14.22
N VAL A 116 19.33 -15.08 13.76
CA VAL A 116 19.09 -15.95 12.59
C VAL A 116 17.84 -16.84 12.71
N THR A 117 17.35 -17.04 13.92
CA THR A 117 16.15 -17.83 14.22
C THR A 117 14.85 -17.03 14.10
N THR A 118 14.94 -15.72 13.88
CA THR A 118 13.80 -14.82 13.84
C THR A 118 13.29 -14.57 12.41
N PRO A 119 11.96 -14.42 12.20
CA PRO A 119 11.41 -14.17 10.86
C PRO A 119 11.98 -12.92 10.17
N GLU A 120 12.24 -11.86 10.93
CA GLU A 120 12.79 -10.60 10.41
C GLU A 120 14.19 -10.73 9.83
N TYR A 121 14.97 -11.75 10.23
CA TYR A 121 16.29 -12.01 9.66
C TYR A 121 16.20 -12.27 8.15
N GLY A 122 15.17 -12.99 7.71
CA GLY A 122 14.89 -13.23 6.31
C GLY A 122 14.70 -11.92 5.54
N LEU A 123 13.84 -11.03 6.04
CA LEU A 123 13.55 -9.75 5.41
C LEU A 123 14.80 -8.85 5.33
N VAL A 124 15.55 -8.71 6.43
CA VAL A 124 16.77 -7.88 6.47
C VAL A 124 17.78 -8.34 5.41
N ARG A 125 17.99 -9.66 5.29
CA ARG A 125 18.87 -10.24 4.27
C ARG A 125 18.34 -10.00 2.86
N GLN A 126 17.05 -10.25 2.63
CA GLN A 126 16.44 -10.04 1.31
C GLN A 126 16.57 -8.59 0.85
N ILE A 127 16.35 -7.60 1.72
CA ILE A 127 16.53 -6.17 1.40
C ILE A 127 18.00 -5.90 1.00
N ALA A 128 18.95 -6.37 1.79
CA ALA A 128 20.37 -6.14 1.52
C ALA A 128 20.83 -6.80 0.21
N ASP A 129 20.40 -8.04 -0.05
CA ASP A 129 20.83 -8.83 -1.19
C ASP A 129 20.14 -8.38 -2.49
N ARG A 130 18.91 -7.83 -2.40
CA ARG A 130 18.16 -7.29 -3.55
C ARG A 130 18.39 -5.80 -3.80
N ARG A 131 19.30 -5.14 -3.07
CA ARG A 131 19.55 -3.68 -3.18
C ARG A 131 19.70 -3.18 -4.62
N ALA A 132 20.42 -3.91 -5.48
CA ALA A 132 20.66 -3.51 -6.87
C ALA A 132 19.42 -3.67 -7.77
N MET A 133 18.43 -4.45 -7.36
CA MET A 133 17.17 -4.70 -8.08
C MET A 133 16.05 -3.79 -7.58
N LEU A 134 16.17 -3.23 -6.38
CA LEU A 134 15.18 -2.31 -5.80
C LEU A 134 15.20 -0.97 -6.52
N ARG A 135 14.09 -0.68 -7.21
CA ARG A 135 13.84 0.59 -7.90
C ARG A 135 12.98 1.52 -7.05
N GLN A 136 12.10 0.95 -6.24
CA GLN A 136 11.13 1.69 -5.44
C GLN A 136 10.86 1.03 -4.08
N ALA A 137 10.70 1.85 -3.06
CA ALA A 137 10.23 1.45 -1.74
C ALA A 137 8.92 2.20 -1.42
N ASN A 138 7.85 1.48 -1.18
CA ASN A 138 6.55 2.03 -0.82
C ASN A 138 6.33 1.81 0.68
N PHE A 139 6.29 2.89 1.44
CA PHE A 139 6.08 2.84 2.89
C PHE A 139 4.59 3.03 3.20
N TYR A 140 3.98 2.04 3.83
CA TYR A 140 2.57 2.05 4.23
C TYR A 140 2.45 2.23 5.73
N LEU A 141 1.78 3.29 6.17
CA LEU A 141 1.32 3.46 7.55
C LEU A 141 -0.15 3.07 7.63
N THR A 142 -0.46 2.04 8.41
CA THR A 142 -1.83 1.61 8.70
C THR A 142 -2.16 2.00 10.14
N SER A 143 -3.31 2.63 10.37
CA SER A 143 -3.61 3.28 11.65
C SER A 143 -5.06 3.07 12.08
N GLU A 144 -5.26 2.69 13.35
CA GLU A 144 -6.60 2.61 13.97
C GLU A 144 -7.16 3.98 14.41
N ARG A 145 -6.42 5.06 14.16
CA ARG A 145 -6.81 6.46 14.37
C ARG A 145 -7.26 7.12 13.08
N VAL A 146 -7.91 8.29 13.18
CA VAL A 146 -8.31 9.13 12.04
C VAL A 146 -7.29 10.24 11.79
N LEU A 147 -6.90 10.46 10.54
CA LEU A 147 -5.93 11.47 10.18
C LEU A 147 -6.49 12.88 10.45
N SER A 148 -5.67 13.76 11.03
CA SER A 148 -6.07 15.15 11.27
C SER A 148 -6.39 15.88 9.96
N ASP A 149 -7.47 16.67 9.93
CA ASP A 149 -7.85 17.53 8.79
C ASP A 149 -6.75 18.52 8.36
N ARG A 150 -5.81 18.85 9.27
CA ARG A 150 -4.69 19.75 9.00
C ARG A 150 -3.53 19.05 8.28
N PHE A 151 -3.61 17.73 8.11
CA PHE A 151 -2.55 16.96 7.49
C PHE A 151 -2.50 17.25 5.99
N GLN A 152 -1.37 17.79 5.55
CA GLN A 152 -1.05 17.91 4.13
C GLN A 152 -0.36 16.64 3.63
N ALA A 153 -0.46 16.38 2.32
CA ALA A 153 0.14 15.22 1.67
C ALA A 153 1.59 14.96 2.16
N PHE A 154 1.92 13.69 2.32
CA PHE A 154 3.28 13.28 2.62
C PHE A 154 4.04 13.19 1.30
N PRO A 155 5.10 14.00 1.09
CA PRO A 155 5.77 14.06 -0.19
C PRO A 155 6.53 12.76 -0.48
N ASP A 156 6.50 12.32 -1.73
CA ASP A 156 7.43 11.33 -2.25
C ASP A 156 8.87 11.84 -2.09
N GLY A 157 9.83 10.92 -2.01
CA GLY A 157 11.23 11.26 -1.85
C GLY A 157 12.16 10.16 -2.33
N GLU A 158 13.33 10.11 -1.71
CA GLU A 158 14.36 9.11 -1.98
C GLU A 158 14.96 8.66 -0.65
N VAL A 159 15.19 7.35 -0.51
CA VAL A 159 15.85 6.76 0.65
C VAL A 159 17.00 5.90 0.14
N SER A 160 18.24 6.26 0.51
CA SER A 160 19.45 5.52 0.13
C SER A 160 19.62 5.28 -1.38
N GLY A 161 19.20 6.22 -2.24
CA GLY A 161 19.28 6.08 -3.71
C GLY A 161 18.08 5.41 -4.37
N ILE A 162 17.04 5.06 -3.60
CA ILE A 162 15.86 4.33 -4.06
C ILE A 162 14.64 5.25 -3.93
N ARG A 163 13.80 5.31 -4.97
CA ARG A 163 12.57 6.12 -4.95
C ARG A 163 11.67 5.68 -3.79
N ALA A 164 11.21 6.63 -2.99
CA ALA A 164 10.36 6.37 -1.83
C ALA A 164 8.98 6.99 -2.01
N THR A 165 7.92 6.21 -1.81
CA THR A 165 6.54 6.71 -1.74
C THR A 165 5.94 6.41 -0.37
N TYR A 166 4.98 7.22 0.06
CA TYR A 166 4.40 7.14 1.40
C TYR A 166 2.87 7.11 1.34
N HIS A 167 2.29 6.05 1.91
CA HIS A 167 0.86 5.78 1.86
C HIS A 167 0.31 5.71 3.28
N ILE A 168 -0.70 6.53 3.57
CA ILE A 168 -1.38 6.55 4.87
C ILE A 168 -2.77 5.94 4.70
N TRP A 169 -3.05 4.98 5.56
CA TRP A 169 -4.31 4.27 5.67
C TRP A 169 -4.84 4.44 7.09
N ASP A 170 -5.69 5.44 7.26
CA ASP A 170 -6.38 5.76 8.50
C ASP A 170 -7.82 5.23 8.49
N MET A 171 -8.51 5.26 9.62
CA MET A 171 -9.86 4.71 9.74
C MET A 171 -10.88 5.36 8.80
N ALA A 172 -10.77 6.68 8.54
CA ALA A 172 -11.68 7.34 7.60
C ALA A 172 -11.44 6.86 6.16
N ARG A 173 -10.19 6.59 5.76
CA ARG A 173 -9.92 6.04 4.42
C ARG A 173 -10.42 4.62 4.27
N PHE A 174 -10.22 3.74 5.25
CA PHE A 174 -10.80 2.39 5.24
C PHE A 174 -12.32 2.44 5.17
N GLN A 175 -12.95 3.32 5.95
CA GLN A 175 -14.39 3.50 5.89
C GLN A 175 -14.87 3.89 4.48
N ARG A 176 -14.24 4.90 3.85
CA ARG A 176 -14.55 5.30 2.47
C ARG A 176 -14.36 4.15 1.48
N GLN A 177 -13.34 3.32 1.71
CA GLN A 177 -13.03 2.17 0.86
C GLN A 177 -14.04 1.03 1.01
N ARG A 178 -14.55 0.75 2.22
CA ARG A 178 -15.62 -0.24 2.44
C ARG A 178 -17.00 0.28 2.02
N SER A 179 -17.28 1.57 2.21
CA SER A 179 -18.60 2.15 1.92
C SER A 179 -18.89 2.32 0.43
N SER A 180 -17.86 2.35 -0.42
CA SER A 180 -17.97 2.58 -1.87
C SER A 180 -18.63 1.44 -2.67
N ARG A 181 -19.19 0.41 -2.00
CA ARG A 181 -19.95 -0.71 -2.62
C ARG A 181 -19.19 -1.39 -3.77
N GLY A 182 -17.87 -1.57 -3.62
CA GLY A 182 -17.02 -2.19 -4.64
C GLY A 182 -16.51 -1.23 -5.72
N HIS A 183 -16.84 0.06 -5.68
CA HIS A 183 -16.16 1.05 -6.51
C HIS A 183 -14.83 1.42 -5.85
N LYS A 184 -13.71 1.02 -6.44
CA LYS A 184 -12.38 1.44 -5.98
C LYS A 184 -12.29 2.96 -5.92
N GLU A 185 -11.51 3.49 -4.99
CA GLU A 185 -11.14 4.90 -4.98
C GLU A 185 -10.70 5.32 -6.40
N LEU A 186 -11.41 6.28 -7.00
CA LEU A 186 -11.20 6.70 -8.39
C LEU A 186 -9.73 7.09 -8.60
N LEU A 187 -9.07 6.43 -9.54
CA LEU A 187 -7.73 6.82 -9.98
C LEU A 187 -7.86 7.93 -11.02
N ASN A 188 -7.75 9.19 -10.57
CA ASN A 188 -7.73 10.33 -11.47
C ASN A 188 -6.28 10.67 -11.86
N ILE A 189 -5.98 10.65 -13.16
CA ILE A 189 -4.65 10.89 -13.72
C ILE A 189 -4.73 12.14 -14.59
N ASP A 190 -4.16 13.25 -14.10
CA ASP A 190 -4.02 14.46 -14.89
C ASP A 190 -2.76 14.38 -15.76
N PHE A 191 -2.95 14.08 -17.05
CA PHE A 191 -1.83 13.98 -17.99
C PHE A 191 -1.10 15.31 -18.22
N VAL A 192 -1.81 16.44 -18.13
CA VAL A 192 -1.20 17.76 -18.34
C VAL A 192 -0.29 18.10 -17.17
N GLU A 193 -0.75 17.84 -15.93
CA GLU A 193 0.06 18.02 -14.74
C GLU A 193 1.29 17.08 -14.73
N LEU A 194 1.09 15.81 -15.09
CA LEU A 194 2.13 14.78 -14.99
C LEU A 194 3.14 14.77 -16.13
N PHE A 195 2.70 15.08 -17.36
CA PHE A 195 3.51 14.91 -18.57
C PHE A 195 3.61 16.19 -19.41
N GLY A 196 2.95 17.28 -19.00
CA GLY A 196 2.97 18.57 -19.70
C GLY A 196 2.03 18.66 -20.90
N ASN A 197 1.38 17.56 -21.29
CA ASN A 197 0.43 17.52 -22.40
C ASN A 197 -0.64 16.45 -22.19
N GLY A 198 -1.84 16.70 -22.73
CA GLY A 198 -2.90 15.68 -22.77
C GLY A 198 -2.59 14.53 -23.73
N ILE A 199 -3.39 13.47 -23.66
CA ILE A 199 -3.38 12.38 -24.63
C ILE A 199 -4.39 12.68 -25.74
N ALA A 200 -3.93 12.63 -26.99
CA ALA A 200 -4.82 12.73 -28.13
C ALA A 200 -5.74 11.49 -28.19
N CYS A 201 -7.05 11.72 -28.21
CA CYS A 201 -8.06 10.68 -28.30
C CYS A 201 -8.96 10.89 -29.51
N LEU A 202 -9.40 9.78 -30.10
CA LEU A 202 -10.41 9.76 -31.16
C LEU A 202 -11.72 9.26 -30.55
N PRO A 203 -12.84 9.98 -30.70
CA PRO A 203 -14.13 9.45 -30.27
C PRO A 203 -14.50 8.22 -31.10
N ALA A 204 -14.95 7.16 -30.45
CA ALA A 204 -15.28 5.87 -31.06
C ALA A 204 -16.78 5.53 -31.00
N ASN A 205 -17.62 6.50 -30.63
CA ASN A 205 -19.07 6.31 -30.48
C ASN A 205 -19.76 5.96 -31.80
N LEU A 206 -20.37 4.77 -31.86
CA LEU A 206 -21.21 4.29 -32.97
C LEU A 206 -22.70 4.66 -32.81
N GLY A 207 -23.01 5.87 -32.33
CA GLY A 207 -24.37 6.43 -32.42
C GLY A 207 -25.35 6.14 -31.28
N SER A 208 -24.90 5.69 -30.10
CA SER A 208 -25.72 5.70 -28.87
C SER A 208 -25.20 6.75 -27.88
N GLU A 209 -26.05 7.67 -27.43
CA GLU A 209 -25.69 8.72 -26.45
C GLU A 209 -25.40 8.20 -25.04
N SER A 210 -25.67 6.91 -24.76
CA SER A 210 -25.56 6.32 -23.42
C SER A 210 -24.14 5.97 -22.97
N TYR A 211 -23.16 5.93 -23.88
CA TYR A 211 -21.78 5.57 -23.54
C TYR A 211 -20.80 6.30 -24.45
N GLN A 212 -19.83 7.02 -23.86
CA GLN A 212 -18.75 7.68 -24.60
C GLN A 212 -17.49 6.80 -24.59
N SER A 213 -17.08 6.34 -25.77
CA SER A 213 -15.88 5.56 -26.01
C SER A 213 -14.86 6.39 -26.76
N TYR A 214 -13.59 6.16 -26.45
CA TYR A 214 -12.46 6.86 -27.06
C TYR A 214 -11.37 5.84 -27.40
N LEU A 215 -10.74 6.00 -28.55
CA LEU A 215 -9.55 5.29 -28.96
C LEU A 215 -8.34 6.20 -28.76
N ILE A 216 -7.30 5.69 -28.11
CA ILE A 216 -6.07 6.42 -27.85
C ILE A 216 -4.86 5.63 -28.37
N VAL A 217 -3.86 6.35 -28.86
CA VAL A 217 -2.52 5.79 -29.06
C VAL A 217 -1.68 6.21 -27.85
N MET A 218 -1.42 5.26 -26.96
CA MET A 218 -0.72 5.54 -25.72
C MET A 218 0.81 5.50 -25.91
N PRO A 219 1.54 6.60 -25.67
CA PRO A 219 3.00 6.59 -25.76
C PRO A 219 3.60 5.63 -24.74
N ALA A 220 4.49 4.74 -25.19
CA ALA A 220 5.13 3.75 -24.32
C ALA A 220 5.84 4.36 -23.09
N PRO A 221 6.54 5.52 -23.18
CA PRO A 221 7.15 6.14 -22.00
C PRO A 221 6.13 6.63 -20.97
N ILE A 222 4.97 7.14 -21.41
CA ILE A 222 3.90 7.56 -20.51
C ILE A 222 3.31 6.34 -19.81
N LEU A 223 3.01 5.27 -20.56
CA LEU A 223 2.49 4.04 -19.97
C LEU A 223 3.45 3.45 -18.94
N ALA A 224 4.75 3.36 -19.25
CA ALA A 224 5.77 2.90 -18.33
C ALA A 224 5.78 3.75 -17.03
N ALA A 225 5.77 5.07 -17.16
CA ALA A 225 5.72 5.98 -16.00
C ALA A 225 4.44 5.83 -15.17
N LEU A 226 3.30 5.53 -15.80
CA LEU A 226 2.04 5.24 -15.09
C LEU A 226 2.12 3.93 -14.31
N TYR A 227 2.70 2.88 -14.89
CA TYR A 227 2.93 1.62 -14.19
C TYR A 227 3.93 1.78 -13.03
N ASP A 228 5.02 2.51 -13.24
CA ASP A 228 5.99 2.81 -12.19
C ASP A 228 5.36 3.58 -11.02
N ARG A 229 4.38 4.46 -11.30
CA ARG A 229 3.76 5.31 -10.27
C ARG A 229 2.55 4.69 -9.59
N TYR A 230 1.72 3.96 -10.33
CA TYR A 230 0.41 3.48 -9.87
C TYR A 230 0.32 1.96 -9.77
N SER A 231 1.27 1.22 -10.36
CA SER A 231 1.43 -0.24 -10.28
C SER A 231 0.09 -0.99 -10.32
N ALA A 232 -0.23 -1.78 -9.29
CA ALA A 232 -1.44 -2.59 -9.20
C ALA A 232 -2.76 -1.79 -9.29
N ARG A 233 -2.77 -0.48 -8.98
CA ARG A 233 -3.97 0.35 -9.09
C ARG A 233 -4.35 0.68 -10.53
N LEU A 234 -3.38 0.66 -11.46
CA LEU A 234 -3.66 0.87 -12.89
C LEU A 234 -4.41 -0.33 -13.50
N LEU A 235 -4.29 -1.50 -12.86
CA LEU A 235 -4.83 -2.75 -13.37
C LEU A 235 -6.16 -3.10 -12.70
N GLU A 236 -7.19 -3.20 -13.53
CA GLU A 236 -8.45 -3.78 -13.08
C GLU A 236 -8.28 -5.24 -12.67
N GLN A 237 -9.13 -5.70 -11.74
CA GLN A 237 -8.98 -7.03 -11.13
C GLN A 237 -8.99 -8.16 -12.19
N ASN A 238 -9.82 -8.00 -13.23
CA ASN A 238 -9.89 -8.95 -14.35
C ASN A 238 -8.60 -8.98 -15.20
N VAL A 239 -7.89 -7.85 -15.31
CA VAL A 239 -6.61 -7.77 -16.01
C VAL A 239 -5.47 -8.32 -15.15
N ARG A 240 -5.50 -8.06 -13.83
CA ARG A 240 -4.55 -8.66 -12.88
C ARG A 240 -4.60 -10.18 -12.91
N THR A 241 -5.79 -10.77 -12.80
CA THR A 241 -5.96 -12.23 -12.86
C THR A 241 -5.51 -12.79 -14.21
N PHE A 242 -5.75 -12.08 -15.32
CA PHE A 242 -5.28 -12.49 -16.65
C PHE A 242 -3.75 -12.45 -16.79
N LEU A 243 -3.08 -11.42 -16.26
CA LEU A 243 -1.63 -11.29 -16.31
C LEU A 243 -0.91 -12.21 -15.31
N GLN A 244 -1.50 -12.44 -14.14
CA GLN A 244 -0.98 -13.36 -13.11
C GLN A 244 -1.15 -14.83 -13.50
N ALA A 245 -2.12 -15.15 -14.36
CA ALA A 245 -2.18 -16.42 -15.06
C ALA A 245 -1.01 -16.50 -16.05
N ARG A 246 0.20 -16.79 -15.54
CA ARG A 246 1.37 -17.12 -16.36
C ARG A 246 1.02 -18.34 -17.19
N ALA A 247 0.52 -18.09 -18.39
CA ALA A 247 0.30 -19.10 -19.38
C ALA A 247 1.66 -19.78 -19.63
N GLN A 248 1.73 -21.09 -19.42
CA GLN A 248 2.79 -21.96 -19.94
C GLN A 248 2.73 -21.95 -21.48
N VAL A 249 2.84 -20.77 -22.10
CA VAL A 249 2.65 -20.56 -23.53
C VAL A 249 3.92 -19.94 -24.08
N ASN A 250 4.95 -20.80 -24.10
CA ASN A 250 5.96 -20.94 -25.15
C ASN A 250 7.01 -21.94 -24.64
N LYS A 251 6.62 -23.22 -24.62
CA LYS A 251 7.57 -24.34 -24.73
C LYS A 251 7.44 -24.90 -26.15
N GLY A 252 8.01 -24.16 -27.09
CA GLY A 252 8.32 -24.63 -28.44
C GLY A 252 9.82 -24.88 -28.51
#